data_AF-W7UVF6-F1
#
_entry.id   AF-W7UVF6-F1
#
_cell.length_a   1.000
_cell.length_b   1.000
_cell.length_c   1.000
_cell.angle_alpha   90.00
_cell.angle_beta   90.00
_cell.angle_gamma   90.00
#
_symmetry.space_group_name_H-M   'P 1'
#
loop_
_entity.id
_entity.type
_entity.pdbx_description
1 polymer ?
#
loop_
_entity_poly.entity_id
_entity_poly.type
_entity_poly.pdbx_seq_one_letter_code
_entity_poly.pdbx_strand_id
1 'polypeptide(L)'
;MTGSELKKLLEDSPEECHKLLMKEYGRYVYAIVYNKLRCCGSREDVEECFSDIFAEIFIDFEYREAYKGDIKNYIGTVSKHKAIDFCRRLNTVKGRSVYTEEEDIRQLASDFNVDERVDSSELRRILLDKIDELGEPDSTILIQKFYYDMSSNEIAKNVSMTASSVRSRCSRAMEKLRVKLAAAGITR
;
A
#
# COMPACT_ATOMS: atom_id res chain seq x y z
N MET A 1 16.30 3.57 13.67
CA MET A 1 17.38 3.28 12.71
C MET A 1 17.44 4.43 11.72
N THR A 2 18.57 5.13 11.66
CA THR A 2 18.80 6.25 10.73
C THR A 2 19.60 5.78 9.52
N GLY A 3 19.51 6.49 8.38
CA GLY A 3 20.26 6.09 7.17
C GLY A 3 21.78 6.10 7.37
N SER A 4 22.27 6.93 8.31
CA SER A 4 23.69 6.96 8.69
C SER A 4 24.14 5.71 9.45
N GLU A 5 23.29 5.13 10.30
CA GLU A 5 23.56 3.88 11.00
C GLU A 5 23.60 2.69 10.03
N LEU A 6 22.66 2.65 9.09
CA LEU A 6 22.63 1.60 8.05
C LEU A 6 23.86 1.65 7.15
N LYS A 7 24.30 2.84 6.75
CA LYS A 7 25.48 2.98 5.89
C LYS A 7 26.75 2.49 6.57
N LYS A 8 26.94 2.84 7.85
CA LYS A 8 28.09 2.35 8.62
C LYS A 8 28.06 0.83 8.76
N LEU A 9 26.88 0.27 9.05
CA LEU A 9 26.73 -1.19 9.14
C LEU A 9 26.97 -1.88 7.80
N LEU A 10 26.58 -1.26 6.68
CA LEU A 10 26.84 -1.77 5.34
C LEU A 10 28.34 -1.78 5.00
N GLU A 11 29.09 -0.75 5.40
CA GLU A 11 30.55 -0.69 5.24
C GLU A 11 31.28 -1.74 6.09
N ASP A 12 30.78 -2.02 7.31
CA ASP A 12 31.37 -3.00 8.23
C ASP A 12 31.00 -4.45 7.87
N SER A 13 29.73 -4.72 7.54
CA SER A 13 29.21 -6.04 7.18
C SER A 13 27.91 -5.94 6.35
N PRO A 14 27.99 -6.09 5.01
CA PRO A 14 26.82 -6.05 4.14
C PRO A 14 25.74 -7.09 4.50
N GLU A 15 26.18 -8.30 4.87
CA GLU A 15 25.30 -9.42 5.21
C GLU A 15 24.45 -9.14 6.44
N GLU A 16 25.05 -8.58 7.51
CA GLU A 16 24.33 -8.27 8.73
C GLU A 16 23.39 -7.06 8.52
N CYS A 17 23.79 -6.10 7.68
CA CYS A 17 22.92 -5.00 7.26
C CYS A 17 21.66 -5.51 6.53
N HIS A 18 21.82 -6.39 5.55
CA HIS A 18 20.70 -6.98 4.80
C HIS A 18 19.76 -7.77 5.71
N LYS A 19 20.32 -8.58 6.62
CA LYS A 19 19.56 -9.35 7.59
C LYS A 19 18.77 -8.45 8.54
N LEU A 20 19.37 -7.36 9.00
CA LEU A 20 18.70 -6.38 9.86
C LEU A 20 17.53 -5.70 9.13
N LEU A 21 17.74 -5.29 7.88
CA LEU A 21 16.69 -4.69 7.05
C LEU A 21 15.52 -5.64 6.82
N MET A 22 15.79 -6.91 6.49
CA MET A 22 14.74 -7.91 6.32
C MET A 22 14.00 -8.21 7.62
N LYS A 23 14.72 -8.27 8.74
CA LYS A 23 14.10 -8.51 10.06
C LYS A 23 13.15 -7.37 10.45
N GLU A 24 13.58 -6.12 10.23
CA GLU A 24 12.81 -4.94 10.63
C GLU A 24 11.64 -4.65 9.68
N TYR A 25 11.88 -4.72 8.36
CA TYR A 25 10.91 -4.28 7.36
C TYR A 25 10.26 -5.41 6.56
N GLY A 26 10.69 -6.66 6.71
CA GLY A 26 10.16 -7.79 5.93
C GLY A 26 8.64 -7.93 6.06
N ARG A 27 8.10 -7.88 7.28
CA ARG A 27 6.63 -7.94 7.47
C ARG A 27 5.91 -6.76 6.82
N TYR A 28 6.50 -5.57 6.87
CA TYR A 28 5.94 -4.36 6.29
C TYR A 28 5.90 -4.42 4.75
N VAL A 29 7.01 -4.82 4.13
CA VAL A 29 7.12 -5.01 2.67
C VAL A 29 6.16 -6.11 2.21
N TYR A 30 6.16 -7.26 2.90
CA TYR A 30 5.28 -8.38 2.55
C TYR A 30 3.81 -7.97 2.60
N ALA A 31 3.38 -7.21 3.61
CA ALA A 31 2.02 -6.70 3.69
C ALA A 31 1.66 -5.80 2.51
N ILE A 32 2.57 -4.93 2.05
CA ILE A 32 2.34 -4.07 0.88
C ILE A 32 2.17 -4.92 -0.38
N VAL A 33 3.10 -5.84 -0.62
CA VAL A 33 3.11 -6.70 -1.81
C VAL A 33 1.87 -7.59 -1.85
N TYR A 34 1.58 -8.29 -0.75
CA TYR A 34 0.43 -9.18 -0.64
C TYR A 34 -0.88 -8.43 -0.88
N ASN A 35 -1.08 -7.27 -0.25
CA ASN A 35 -2.30 -6.49 -0.45
C ASN A 35 -2.49 -6.04 -1.90
N LYS A 36 -1.38 -5.75 -2.61
CA LYS A 36 -1.47 -5.33 -4.01
C LYS A 36 -1.65 -6.52 -4.97
N LEU A 37 -1.02 -7.66 -4.70
CA LEU A 37 -0.99 -8.79 -5.62
C LEU A 37 -2.07 -9.85 -5.35
N ARG A 38 -2.71 -9.88 -4.18
CA ARG A 38 -3.71 -10.91 -3.83
C ARG A 38 -4.84 -11.09 -4.85
N CYS A 39 -5.19 -10.04 -5.60
CA CYS A 39 -6.27 -10.09 -6.60
C CYS A 39 -5.78 -10.34 -8.04
N CYS A 40 -4.46 -10.27 -8.31
CA CYS A 40 -3.90 -10.35 -9.67
C CYS A 40 -2.78 -11.41 -9.84
N GLY A 41 -2.15 -11.83 -8.74
CA GLY A 41 -1.01 -12.75 -8.70
C GLY A 41 -1.21 -13.97 -7.82
N SER A 42 -0.33 -14.95 -7.99
CA SER A 42 -0.22 -16.12 -7.11
C SER A 42 0.65 -15.83 -5.89
N ARG A 43 0.83 -16.83 -5.03
CA ARG A 43 1.76 -16.73 -3.90
C ARG A 43 3.21 -16.60 -4.38
N GLU A 44 3.57 -17.30 -5.45
CA GLU A 44 4.90 -17.21 -6.06
C GLU A 44 5.17 -15.80 -6.60
N ASP A 45 4.15 -15.16 -7.22
CA ASP A 45 4.26 -13.76 -7.68
C ASP A 45 4.54 -12.80 -6.50
N VAL A 46 3.95 -13.05 -5.33
CA VAL A 46 4.20 -12.28 -4.10
C VAL A 46 5.64 -12.46 -3.62
N GLU A 47 6.14 -13.70 -3.60
CA GLU A 47 7.50 -14.03 -3.16
C GLU A 47 8.57 -13.48 -4.13
N GLU A 48 8.31 -13.51 -5.45
CA GLU A 48 9.15 -12.88 -6.48
C GLU A 48 9.21 -11.36 -6.27
N CYS A 49 8.05 -10.71 -6.19
CA CYS A 49 7.99 -9.25 -6.01
C CYS A 49 8.64 -8.80 -4.70
N PHE A 50 8.45 -9.55 -3.61
CA PHE A 50 9.10 -9.31 -2.33
C PHE A 50 10.63 -9.36 -2.44
N SER A 51 11.14 -10.40 -3.11
CA SER A 51 12.59 -10.60 -3.30
C SER A 51 13.20 -9.49 -4.15
N ASP A 52 12.53 -9.10 -5.23
CA ASP A 52 12.96 -8.00 -6.11
C ASP A 52 13.03 -6.66 -5.38
N ILE A 53 12.09 -6.38 -4.46
CA ILE A 53 12.08 -5.16 -3.66
C ILE A 53 13.32 -5.12 -2.76
N PHE A 54 13.63 -6.21 -2.06
CA PHE A 54 14.80 -6.24 -1.19
C PHE A 54 16.11 -6.16 -1.97
N ALA A 55 16.19 -6.81 -3.13
CA ALA A 55 17.35 -6.68 -4.02
C ALA A 55 17.56 -5.21 -4.45
N GLU A 56 16.50 -4.51 -4.84
CA GLU A 56 16.56 -3.09 -5.21
C GLU A 56 16.96 -2.20 -4.03
N ILE A 57 16.39 -2.46 -2.84
CA ILE A 57 16.74 -1.75 -1.61
C ILE A 57 18.23 -1.92 -1.29
N PHE A 58 18.77 -3.13 -1.36
CA PHE A 58 20.18 -3.40 -1.07
C PHE A 58 21.11 -2.66 -2.03
N ILE A 59 20.83 -2.74 -3.33
CA ILE A 59 21.59 -2.01 -4.37
C ILE A 59 21.52 -0.51 -4.11
N ASP A 60 20.35 0.03 -3.81
CA ASP A 60 20.19 1.47 -3.55
C ASP A 60 20.97 1.91 -2.30
N PHE A 61 20.99 1.12 -1.22
CA PHE A 61 21.78 1.43 -0.02
C PHE A 61 23.29 1.31 -0.25
N GLU A 62 23.73 0.42 -1.15
CA GLU A 62 25.14 0.24 -1.52
C GLU A 62 25.67 1.39 -2.38
N TYR A 63 24.90 1.85 -3.36
CA TYR A 63 25.39 2.80 -4.36
C TYR A 63 24.91 4.24 -4.16
N ARG A 64 23.86 4.52 -3.37
CA ARG A 64 23.39 5.90 -3.13
C ARG A 64 24.06 6.52 -1.90
N GLU A 65 24.30 7.83 -1.96
CA GLU A 65 24.72 8.59 -0.79
C GLU A 65 23.70 8.47 0.36
N ALA A 66 24.22 8.58 1.59
CA ALA A 66 23.49 8.30 2.83
C ALA A 66 22.07 8.90 2.80
N TYR A 67 21.06 8.03 2.82
CA TYR A 67 19.66 8.45 2.82
C TYR A 67 19.36 9.25 4.09
N LYS A 68 19.10 10.55 3.96
CA LYS A 68 18.80 11.46 5.08
C LYS A 68 17.31 11.51 5.45
N GLY A 69 16.47 10.72 4.79
CA GLY A 69 15.02 10.67 5.03
C GLY A 69 14.59 9.54 5.96
N ASP A 70 13.28 9.42 6.16
CA ASP A 70 12.66 8.30 6.87
C ASP A 70 12.76 7.01 6.02
N ILE A 71 13.60 6.07 6.47
CA ILE A 71 13.83 4.77 5.83
C ILE A 71 12.52 4.01 5.63
N LYS A 72 11.59 4.08 6.59
CA LYS A 72 10.31 3.37 6.51
C LYS A 72 9.47 3.90 5.34
N ASN A 73 9.42 5.23 5.18
CA ASN A 73 8.72 5.86 4.06
C ASN A 73 9.36 5.54 2.71
N TYR A 74 10.70 5.53 2.65
CA TYR A 74 11.42 5.12 1.45
C TYR A 74 11.10 3.68 1.04
N ILE A 75 11.27 2.73 1.97
CA ILE A 75 10.98 1.31 1.74
C ILE A 75 9.51 1.13 1.34
N GLY A 76 8.59 1.81 2.01
CA GLY A 76 7.17 1.77 1.67
C GLY A 76 6.88 2.29 0.25
N THR A 77 7.57 3.35 -0.18
CA THR A 77 7.43 3.92 -1.52
C THR A 77 7.96 2.98 -2.60
N VAL A 78 9.18 2.44 -2.42
CA VAL A 78 9.77 1.46 -3.35
C VAL A 78 8.89 0.23 -3.45
N SER A 79 8.47 -0.32 -2.31
CA SER A 79 7.61 -1.51 -2.25
C SER A 79 6.28 -1.29 -2.98
N LYS A 80 5.64 -0.14 -2.74
CA LYS A 80 4.37 0.20 -3.38
C LYS A 80 4.52 0.31 -4.89
N HIS A 81 5.49 1.06 -5.38
CA HIS A 81 5.68 1.23 -6.82
C HIS A 81 6.00 -0.11 -7.50
N LYS A 82 6.91 -0.89 -6.94
CA LYS A 82 7.28 -2.21 -7.48
C LYS A 82 6.08 -3.15 -7.54
N ALA A 83 5.29 -3.24 -6.47
CA ALA A 83 4.11 -4.10 -6.44
C ALA A 83 3.02 -3.66 -7.44
N ILE A 84 2.87 -2.35 -7.65
CA ILE A 84 1.93 -1.81 -8.66
C ILE A 84 2.37 -2.20 -10.06
N ASP A 85 3.64 -1.99 -10.39
CA ASP A 85 4.17 -2.32 -11.70
C ASP A 85 4.15 -3.82 -11.96
N PHE A 86 4.41 -4.63 -10.92
CA PHE A 86 4.27 -6.08 -10.97
C PHE A 86 2.82 -6.50 -11.27
N CYS A 87 1.83 -5.96 -10.56
CA CYS A 87 0.41 -6.27 -10.81
C CYS A 87 -0.03 -5.86 -12.22
N ARG A 88 0.45 -4.70 -12.71
CA ARG A 88 0.17 -4.24 -14.09
C ARG A 88 0.74 -5.19 -15.13
N ARG A 89 1.97 -5.67 -14.92
CA ARG A 89 2.61 -6.69 -15.76
C ARG A 89 1.79 -7.97 -15.78
N LEU A 90 1.39 -8.48 -14.62
CA LEU A 90 0.54 -9.69 -14.52
C LEU A 90 -0.80 -9.53 -15.24
N ASN A 91 -1.49 -8.41 -15.05
CA ASN A 91 -2.78 -8.16 -15.69
C ASN A 91 -2.67 -8.01 -17.21
N THR A 92 -1.56 -7.45 -17.70
CA THR A 92 -1.27 -7.36 -19.15
C THR A 92 -1.05 -8.75 -19.74
N VAL A 93 -0.30 -9.61 -19.06
CA VAL A 93 -0.04 -11.00 -19.48
C VAL A 93 -1.31 -11.85 -19.41
N LYS A 94 -2.17 -11.63 -18.41
CA LYS A 94 -3.41 -12.40 -18.17
C LYS A 94 -4.65 -11.84 -18.89
N GLY A 95 -4.55 -10.72 -19.62
CA GLY A 95 -5.67 -10.11 -20.36
C GLY A 95 -6.87 -9.66 -19.49
N ARG A 96 -6.69 -9.51 -18.16
CA ARG A 96 -7.77 -9.19 -17.23
C ARG A 96 -7.92 -7.68 -17.04
N SER A 97 -9.06 -7.13 -17.45
CA SER A 97 -9.57 -5.85 -16.96
C SER A 97 -10.03 -6.06 -15.52
N VAL A 98 -9.47 -5.30 -14.57
CA VAL A 98 -9.74 -5.46 -13.13
C VAL A 98 -11.21 -5.11 -12.85
N TYR A 99 -12.01 -6.15 -12.64
CA TYR A 99 -13.26 -6.08 -11.88
C TYR A 99 -13.00 -6.85 -10.59
N THR A 100 -13.28 -6.26 -9.43
CA THR A 100 -13.23 -6.97 -8.16
C THR A 100 -14.51 -6.67 -7.40
N GLU A 101 -15.21 -7.77 -7.10
CA GLU A 101 -16.49 -7.84 -6.40
C GLU A 101 -16.32 -7.44 -4.93
N GLU A 102 -17.35 -6.81 -4.38
CA GLU A 102 -17.38 -6.12 -3.08
C GLU A 102 -17.28 -7.06 -1.85
N GLU A 103 -17.29 -8.38 -2.04
CA GLU A 103 -17.30 -9.38 -0.94
C GLU A 103 -15.94 -9.54 -0.22
N ASP A 104 -14.85 -9.13 -0.85
CA ASP A 104 -13.48 -9.43 -0.41
C ASP A 104 -12.98 -8.54 0.76
N ILE A 105 -13.84 -7.59 1.21
CA ILE A 105 -13.56 -6.65 2.30
C ILE A 105 -13.82 -7.29 3.68
N ARG A 106 -14.73 -8.29 3.75
CA ARG A 106 -15.19 -8.90 5.02
C ARG A 106 -14.35 -10.09 5.49
N GLN A 107 -13.54 -10.69 4.63
CA GLN A 107 -12.76 -11.90 4.96
C GLN A 107 -11.44 -11.60 5.71
N LEU A 108 -11.28 -10.36 6.16
CA LEU A 108 -10.05 -9.84 6.75
C LEU A 108 -9.78 -10.26 8.20
N ALA A 109 -10.68 -11.01 8.83
CA ALA A 109 -10.65 -11.24 10.27
C ALA A 109 -9.65 -12.32 10.74
N SER A 110 -9.13 -13.18 9.86
CA SER A 110 -8.55 -14.44 10.34
C SER A 110 -7.01 -14.51 10.44
N ASP A 111 -6.20 -13.75 9.68
CA ASP A 111 -4.85 -14.27 9.35
C ASP A 111 -3.61 -13.61 9.98
N PHE A 112 -3.69 -12.62 10.90
CA PHE A 112 -2.47 -12.04 11.51
C PHE A 112 -2.57 -11.75 13.02
N ASN A 113 -1.77 -12.45 13.84
CA ASN A 113 -1.45 -12.29 15.29
C ASN A 113 -2.39 -11.47 16.22
N VAL A 114 -2.84 -12.11 17.30
CA VAL A 114 -4.06 -11.79 18.09
C VAL A 114 -4.01 -10.52 18.96
N ASP A 115 -2.84 -10.02 19.40
CA ASP A 115 -2.78 -8.86 20.32
C ASP A 115 -2.80 -7.49 19.62
N GLU A 116 -2.30 -7.36 18.38
CA GLU A 116 -2.41 -6.12 17.57
C GLU A 116 -3.75 -6.02 16.82
N ARG A 117 -4.58 -7.08 16.83
CA ARG A 117 -5.85 -7.16 16.07
C ARG A 117 -6.91 -6.18 16.57
N VAL A 118 -7.00 -5.95 17.86
CA VAL A 118 -8.15 -5.21 18.41
C VAL A 118 -8.07 -3.73 18.00
N ASP A 119 -6.91 -3.11 18.20
CA ASP A 119 -6.68 -1.70 17.90
C ASP A 119 -6.67 -1.42 16.38
N SER A 120 -6.08 -2.34 15.59
CA SER A 120 -6.05 -2.22 14.12
C SER A 120 -7.40 -2.55 13.46
N SER A 121 -8.19 -3.49 13.99
CA SER A 121 -9.51 -3.82 13.45
C SER A 121 -10.57 -2.78 13.77
N GLU A 122 -10.54 -2.19 14.97
CA GLU A 122 -11.43 -1.10 15.35
C GLU A 122 -11.14 0.16 14.54
N LEU A 123 -9.87 0.57 14.44
CA LEU A 123 -9.46 1.69 13.60
C LEU A 123 -9.87 1.48 12.14
N ARG A 124 -9.68 0.27 11.61
CA ARG A 124 -10.09 -0.09 10.25
C ARG A 124 -11.60 0.00 10.08
N ARG A 125 -12.37 -0.51 11.04
CA ARG A 125 -13.84 -0.42 11.02
C ARG A 125 -14.28 1.03 10.97
N ILE A 126 -13.77 1.86 11.88
CA ILE A 126 -14.09 3.30 11.91
C ILE A 126 -13.72 3.97 10.58
N LEU A 127 -12.56 3.66 10.01
CA LEU A 127 -12.16 4.21 8.71
C LEU A 127 -13.14 3.85 7.59
N LEU A 128 -13.51 2.57 7.48
CA LEU A 128 -14.44 2.11 6.46
C LEU A 128 -15.84 2.72 6.66
N ASP A 129 -16.33 2.75 7.89
CA ASP A 129 -17.61 3.40 8.24
C ASP A 129 -17.60 4.88 7.84
N LYS A 130 -16.49 5.60 8.10
CA LYS A 130 -16.36 7.01 7.71
C LYS A 130 -16.23 7.23 6.21
N ILE A 131 -15.66 6.27 5.48
CA ILE A 131 -15.67 6.28 4.01
C ILE A 131 -17.09 6.08 3.50
N ASP A 132 -17.82 5.09 4.02
CA ASP A 132 -19.20 4.80 3.60
C ASP A 132 -20.13 6.00 3.86
N GLU A 133 -19.97 6.69 4.99
CA GLU A 133 -20.70 7.93 5.32
C GLU A 133 -20.48 9.11 4.35
N LEU A 134 -19.49 9.05 3.44
CA LEU A 134 -19.30 10.08 2.41
C LEU A 134 -20.37 10.02 1.31
N GLY A 135 -20.99 8.85 1.14
CA GLY A 135 -21.99 8.56 0.12
C GLY A 135 -21.42 8.44 -1.30
N GLU A 136 -22.23 7.90 -2.20
CA GLU A 136 -21.86 7.74 -3.60
C GLU A 136 -21.90 9.06 -4.38
N PRO A 137 -21.00 9.28 -5.36
CA PRO A 137 -19.87 8.42 -5.75
C PRO A 137 -18.57 8.63 -4.94
N ASP A 138 -18.56 9.45 -3.88
CA ASP A 138 -17.32 9.83 -3.18
C ASP A 138 -16.66 8.60 -2.50
N SER A 139 -17.46 7.73 -1.86
CA SER A 139 -16.99 6.48 -1.25
C SER A 139 -16.33 5.55 -2.29
N THR A 140 -17.04 5.24 -3.37
CA THR A 140 -16.50 4.43 -4.48
C THR A 140 -15.23 5.03 -5.07
N ILE A 141 -15.17 6.35 -5.27
CA ILE A 141 -13.97 7.02 -5.80
C ILE A 141 -12.77 6.79 -4.86
N LEU A 142 -12.94 6.93 -3.54
CA LEU A 142 -11.85 6.73 -2.59
C LEU A 142 -11.40 5.26 -2.53
N ILE A 143 -12.34 4.31 -2.50
CA ILE A 143 -12.00 2.88 -2.51
C ILE A 143 -11.27 2.51 -3.80
N GLN A 144 -11.81 2.86 -4.96
CA GLN A 144 -11.14 2.58 -6.24
C GLN A 144 -9.78 3.27 -6.36
N LYS A 145 -9.64 4.49 -5.81
CA LYS A 145 -8.38 5.23 -5.89
C LYS A 145 -7.30 4.71 -4.97
N PHE A 146 -7.63 4.38 -3.72
CA PHE A 146 -6.64 4.09 -2.69
C PHE A 146 -6.51 2.60 -2.37
N TYR A 147 -7.58 1.83 -2.52
CA TYR A 147 -7.57 0.39 -2.30
C TYR A 147 -7.22 -0.36 -3.59
N TYR A 148 -7.97 -0.12 -4.66
CA TYR A 148 -7.72 -0.75 -5.97
C TYR A 148 -6.62 -0.04 -6.78
N ASP A 149 -6.20 1.15 -6.34
CA ASP A 149 -5.11 1.92 -6.95
C ASP A 149 -5.34 2.17 -8.45
N MET A 150 -6.62 2.40 -8.79
CA MET A 150 -7.07 2.72 -10.14
C MET A 150 -6.69 4.15 -10.50
N SER A 151 -6.42 4.37 -11.79
CA SER A 151 -6.23 5.70 -12.34
C SER A 151 -7.56 6.47 -12.39
N SER A 152 -7.48 7.79 -12.36
CA SER A 152 -8.68 8.64 -12.48
C SER A 152 -9.46 8.40 -13.78
N ASN A 153 -8.79 7.90 -14.83
CA ASN A 153 -9.42 7.52 -16.10
C ASN A 153 -10.20 6.21 -16.00
N GLU A 154 -9.71 5.22 -15.26
CA GLU A 154 -10.41 3.95 -15.04
C GLU A 154 -11.62 4.17 -14.12
N ILE A 155 -11.43 4.89 -13.01
CA ILE A 155 -12.51 5.25 -12.08
C ILE A 155 -13.62 6.01 -12.82
N ALA A 156 -13.24 6.98 -13.66
CA ALA A 156 -14.17 7.77 -14.46
C ALA A 156 -15.12 6.90 -15.31
N LYS A 157 -14.62 5.79 -15.87
CA LYS A 157 -15.46 4.83 -16.62
C LYS A 157 -16.45 4.12 -15.69
N ASN A 158 -15.99 3.68 -14.52
CA ASN A 158 -16.82 2.95 -13.56
C ASN A 158 -17.94 3.80 -12.96
N VAL A 159 -17.66 5.06 -12.63
CA VAL A 159 -18.65 5.96 -12.00
C VAL A 159 -19.38 6.86 -13.00
N SER A 160 -19.20 6.65 -14.31
CA SER A 160 -19.79 7.47 -15.38
C SER A 160 -19.51 8.97 -15.25
N MET A 161 -18.26 9.34 -14.98
CA MET A 161 -17.80 10.73 -14.81
C MET A 161 -16.60 11.03 -15.71
N THR A 162 -16.20 12.31 -15.80
CA THR A 162 -14.91 12.66 -16.42
C THR A 162 -13.76 12.48 -15.43
N ALA A 163 -12.56 12.14 -15.91
CA ALA A 163 -11.37 12.01 -15.06
C ALA A 163 -11.04 13.31 -14.29
N SER A 164 -11.34 14.48 -14.88
CA SER A 164 -11.21 15.77 -14.18
C SER A 164 -12.16 15.88 -12.99
N SER A 165 -13.42 15.46 -13.18
CA SER A 165 -14.43 15.44 -12.13
C SER A 165 -14.07 14.46 -11.01
N VAL A 166 -13.58 13.26 -11.36
CA VAL A 166 -13.06 12.27 -10.40
C VAL A 166 -11.92 12.85 -9.56
N ARG A 167 -10.93 13.54 -10.16
CA ARG A 167 -9.84 14.18 -9.41
C ARG A 167 -10.35 15.24 -8.43
N SER A 168 -11.25 16.11 -8.89
CA SER A 168 -11.85 17.15 -8.03
C SER A 168 -12.68 16.55 -6.89
N ARG A 169 -13.47 15.52 -7.16
CA ARG A 169 -14.24 14.80 -6.14
C ARG A 169 -13.36 14.06 -5.15
N CYS A 170 -12.35 13.32 -5.63
CA CYS A 170 -11.39 12.62 -4.78
C CYS A 170 -10.73 13.56 -3.76
N SER A 171 -10.31 14.75 -4.19
CA SER A 171 -9.72 15.76 -3.29
C SER A 171 -10.71 16.21 -2.22
N ARG A 172 -11.95 16.55 -2.61
CA ARG A 172 -13.01 16.97 -1.68
C ARG A 172 -13.45 15.85 -0.73
N ALA A 173 -13.58 14.63 -1.23
CA ALA A 173 -13.93 13.44 -0.46
C ALA A 173 -12.86 13.14 0.60
N MET A 174 -11.58 13.26 0.25
CA MET A 174 -10.48 13.10 1.20
C MET A 174 -10.53 14.15 2.31
N GLU A 175 -10.88 15.40 1.98
CA GLU A 175 -11.02 16.45 2.99
C GLU A 175 -12.20 16.21 3.93
N LYS A 176 -13.36 15.81 3.40
CA LYS A 176 -14.50 15.39 4.22
C LYS A 176 -14.14 14.22 5.13
N LEU A 177 -13.38 13.24 4.63
CA LEU A 177 -12.94 12.08 5.40
C LEU A 177 -12.05 12.49 6.56
N ARG A 178 -11.10 13.40 6.34
CA ARG A 178 -10.25 13.96 7.43
C ARG A 178 -11.07 14.59 8.54
N VAL A 179 -12.06 15.43 8.18
CA VAL A 179 -12.96 16.06 9.16
C VAL A 179 -13.75 15.02 9.95
N LYS A 180 -14.30 14.00 9.29
CA LYS A 180 -15.03 12.90 9.94
C LYS A 180 -14.15 12.07 10.88
N LEU A 181 -12.92 11.77 10.49
CA LEU A 181 -11.96 11.03 11.32
C LEU A 181 -11.52 11.85 12.54
N ALA A 182 -11.24 13.14 12.36
CA ALA A 182 -10.91 14.04 13.46
C ALA A 182 -12.06 14.12 14.49
N ALA A 183 -13.32 14.19 14.03
CA ALA A 183 -14.49 14.15 14.92
C ALA A 183 -14.65 12.81 15.68
N ALA A 184 -14.10 11.72 15.13
CA ALA A 184 -14.06 10.41 15.77
C ALA A 184 -12.83 10.21 16.69
N GLY A 185 -12.05 11.26 16.96
CA GLY A 185 -10.85 11.20 17.80
C GLY A 185 -9.62 10.61 17.12
N ILE A 186 -9.68 10.39 15.80
CA ILE A 186 -8.55 9.88 15.01
C ILE A 186 -7.83 11.08 14.40
N THR A 187 -6.77 11.54 15.06
CA THR A 187 -5.91 12.63 14.60
C THR A 187 -4.47 12.15 14.51
N ARG A 188 -3.91 12.07 13.28
CA ARG A 188 -2.48 11.91 13.08
C ARG A 188 -2.04 12.48 11.74
#